data_AF-A0A0F4G936-F1
#
_entry.id   AF-A0A0F4G936-F1
#
_cell.length_a   1.000
_cell.length_b   1.000
_cell.length_c   1.000
_cell.angle_alpha   90.00
_cell.angle_beta   90.00
_cell.angle_gamma   90.00
#
_symmetry.space_group_name_H-M   'P 1'
#
loop_
_entity.id
_entity.type
_entity.pdbx_description
1 polymer ?
#
loop_
_entity_poly.entity_id
_entity_poly.type
_entity_poly.pdbx_seq_one_letter_code
_entity_poly.pdbx_strand_id
1 'polypeptide(L)'
;MRRHSPHYPTLWGQPDPNCHIEVNSASLRITKNLLRFLMQVRQLFQYASRCFWIDAVCVDQSNLDERGQQVSLMPSIYSSAALVVLWLGPEYESSDLAMHAFTRNSSTIPTQSTHSGKLWRKGEGAAIRALCERRYWTRLWVLQELTLADNKIEIMCGDKQTQWTAFTAFTLHVRPPPFRARNETNYACEGLRKSPGKAMTIQILQTSNDALLYDQILAARHLNCWDPRDKFYGVLGISGGTFSGAIRADYDISLVRLVHKVLQQELAERPPTELDEIVQRAQRLGDVLDVPVGDILSTAELPPPVMKGHALNHKQTGIDLLWAFRLKL
;
A
#
# COMPACT_ATOMS: atom_id res chain seq x y z
N MET A 1 -10.34 24.76 21.16
CA MET A 1 -10.67 23.37 21.53
C MET A 1 -9.71 22.43 20.81
N ARG A 2 -8.73 21.86 21.54
CA ARG A 2 -7.79 20.88 20.98
C ARG A 2 -8.56 19.59 20.69
N ARG A 3 -8.70 19.22 19.41
CA ARG A 3 -9.24 17.91 19.03
C ARG A 3 -8.09 16.92 19.07
N HIS A 4 -8.20 15.97 20.00
CA HIS A 4 -7.34 14.80 20.09
C HIS A 4 -7.32 14.05 18.75
N SER A 5 -6.12 13.81 18.22
CA SER A 5 -5.92 12.81 17.17
C SER A 5 -6.43 11.45 17.69
N PRO A 6 -7.23 10.71 16.91
CA PRO A 6 -7.68 9.40 17.33
C PRO A 6 -6.47 8.46 17.33
N HIS A 7 -5.98 8.11 18.52
CA HIS A 7 -5.18 6.92 18.69
C HIS A 7 -5.98 5.74 18.12
N TYR A 8 -5.43 5.05 17.10
CA TYR A 8 -5.97 3.79 16.58
C TYR A 8 -5.06 2.60 16.95
N PRO A 9 -4.94 2.18 18.21
CA PRO A 9 -3.97 1.15 18.61
C PRO A 9 -4.28 -0.26 18.07
N THR A 10 -5.40 -0.45 17.36
CA THR A 10 -5.98 -1.78 17.08
C THR A 10 -5.75 -2.31 15.67
N LEU A 11 -5.18 -1.51 14.75
CA LEU A 11 -4.93 -1.95 13.37
C LEU A 11 -3.59 -2.68 13.21
N TRP A 12 -2.57 -2.26 13.96
CA TRP A 12 -1.19 -2.71 13.77
C TRP A 12 -0.67 -3.61 14.89
N GLY A 13 -1.43 -3.70 16.00
CA GLY A 13 -1.09 -4.49 17.18
C GLY A 13 0.09 -3.91 17.94
N GLN A 14 -0.09 -3.63 19.23
CA GLN A 14 1.05 -3.28 20.08
C GLN A 14 1.87 -4.54 20.39
N PRO A 15 3.20 -4.43 20.58
CA PRO A 15 3.99 -5.51 21.17
C PRO A 15 3.32 -5.98 22.46
N ASP A 16 2.99 -7.27 22.53
CA ASP A 16 2.29 -7.82 23.69
C ASP A 16 3.36 -8.11 24.75
N PRO A 17 3.21 -7.63 25.99
CA PRO A 17 4.19 -7.89 27.06
C PRO A 17 4.43 -9.38 27.30
N ASN A 18 3.53 -10.26 26.84
CA ASN A 18 3.62 -11.71 26.99
C ASN A 18 4.16 -12.42 25.73
N CYS A 19 4.50 -11.71 24.65
CA CYS A 19 4.98 -12.31 23.41
C CYS A 19 6.46 -11.96 23.20
N HIS A 20 7.34 -12.96 23.37
CA HIS A 20 8.79 -12.81 23.19
C HIS A 20 9.34 -13.92 22.29
N ILE A 21 10.42 -13.60 21.59
CA ILE A 21 11.25 -14.56 20.86
C ILE A 21 12.72 -14.34 21.25
N GLU A 22 13.53 -15.37 21.06
CA GLU A 22 14.98 -15.27 21.26
C GLU A 22 15.65 -14.99 19.91
N VAL A 23 16.46 -13.94 19.84
CA VAL A 23 17.26 -13.56 18.68
C VAL A 23 18.68 -13.30 19.16
N ASN A 24 19.66 -14.06 18.67
CA ASN A 24 21.07 -13.94 19.07
C ASN A 24 21.29 -13.96 20.60
N SER A 25 20.60 -14.86 21.32
CA SER A 25 20.62 -14.96 22.80
C SER A 25 20.01 -13.77 23.54
N ALA A 26 19.33 -12.85 22.84
CA ALA A 26 18.59 -11.75 23.43
C ALA A 26 17.08 -11.96 23.28
N SER A 27 16.32 -11.59 24.32
CA SER A 27 14.85 -11.64 24.28
C SER A 27 14.31 -10.40 23.57
N LEU A 28 13.62 -10.60 22.45
CA LEU A 28 12.95 -9.56 21.69
C LEU A 28 11.42 -9.65 21.87
N ARG A 29 10.81 -8.55 22.30
CA ARG A 29 9.35 -8.45 22.42
C ARG A 29 8.71 -8.22 21.06
N ILE A 30 7.68 -9.00 20.74
CA ILE A 30 6.99 -8.94 19.45
C ILE A 30 5.47 -8.83 19.61
N THR A 31 4.78 -8.58 18.50
CA THR A 31 3.30 -8.60 18.50
C THR A 31 2.77 -10.03 18.53
N LYS A 32 1.56 -10.21 19.08
CA LYS A 32 0.86 -11.50 19.05
C LYS A 32 0.63 -12.03 17.63
N ASN A 33 0.45 -11.13 16.67
CA ASN A 33 0.30 -11.50 15.27
C ASN A 33 1.59 -12.12 14.72
N LEU A 34 2.73 -11.48 14.97
CA LEU A 34 4.03 -12.00 14.57
C LEU A 34 4.37 -13.33 15.28
N LEU A 35 4.09 -13.45 16.58
CA LEU A 35 4.33 -14.71 17.30
C LEU A 35 3.55 -15.87 16.68
N ARG A 36 2.27 -15.65 16.32
CA ARG A 36 1.44 -16.65 15.64
C ARG A 36 2.01 -17.05 14.28
N PHE A 37 2.47 -16.09 13.48
CA PHE A 37 3.15 -16.37 12.22
C PHE A 37 4.38 -17.27 12.44
N LEU A 38 5.26 -16.87 13.36
CA LEU A 38 6.51 -17.59 13.66
C LEU A 38 6.23 -19.01 14.16
N MET A 39 5.25 -19.19 15.05
CA MET A 39 4.83 -20.52 15.51
C MET A 39 4.31 -21.39 14.36
N GLN A 40 3.55 -20.80 13.44
CA GLN A 40 2.96 -21.50 12.31
C GLN A 40 4.02 -21.93 11.29
N VAL A 41 4.92 -21.04 10.88
CA VAL A 41 6.02 -21.42 9.95
C VAL A 41 6.97 -22.43 10.56
N ARG A 42 7.17 -22.40 11.89
CA ARG A 42 7.98 -23.40 12.60
C ARG A 42 7.39 -24.81 12.53
N GLN A 43 6.06 -24.94 12.47
CA GLN A 43 5.37 -26.23 12.39
C GLN A 43 5.36 -26.82 10.98
N LEU A 44 5.59 -25.98 9.96
CA LEU A 44 5.52 -26.36 8.57
C LEU A 44 6.94 -26.64 8.05
N PHE A 45 7.23 -27.91 7.75
CA PHE A 45 8.57 -28.40 7.38
C PHE A 45 9.24 -27.57 6.27
N GLN A 46 8.47 -27.12 5.26
CA GLN A 46 8.98 -26.31 4.14
C GLN A 46 9.55 -24.93 4.54
N TYR A 47 9.14 -24.40 5.70
CA TYR A 47 9.58 -23.11 6.22
C TYR A 47 10.48 -23.22 7.44
N ALA A 48 10.41 -24.32 8.18
CA ALA A 48 11.08 -24.47 9.48
C ALA A 48 12.61 -24.23 9.43
N SER A 49 13.25 -24.50 8.29
CA SER A 49 14.69 -24.30 8.08
C SER A 49 15.05 -23.04 7.26
N ARG A 50 14.07 -22.17 6.97
CA ARG A 50 14.28 -20.95 6.17
C ARG A 50 14.69 -19.78 7.07
N CYS A 51 15.52 -18.89 6.53
CA CYS A 51 15.76 -17.58 7.13
C CYS A 51 14.70 -16.60 6.66
N PHE A 52 14.13 -15.83 7.58
CA PHE A 52 13.13 -14.80 7.28
C PHE A 52 13.69 -13.43 7.59
N TRP A 53 13.51 -12.50 6.66
CA TRP A 53 13.58 -11.08 6.96
C TRP A 53 12.19 -10.61 7.38
N ILE A 54 12.09 -9.99 8.55
CA ILE A 54 10.85 -9.47 9.12
C ILE A 54 11.16 -8.09 9.68
N ASP A 55 10.50 -7.05 9.18
CA ASP A 55 10.70 -5.65 9.57
C ASP A 55 10.73 -5.43 11.09
N ALA A 56 9.77 -6.01 11.81
CA ALA A 56 9.66 -5.89 13.27
C ALA A 56 10.77 -6.61 14.06
N VAL A 57 11.61 -7.40 13.40
CA VAL A 57 12.75 -8.13 14.00
C VAL A 57 14.08 -7.59 13.51
N CYS A 58 14.18 -7.28 12.21
CA CYS A 58 15.41 -6.91 11.54
C CYS A 58 15.69 -5.40 11.52
N VAL A 59 14.71 -4.56 11.90
CA VAL A 59 14.85 -3.10 11.91
C VAL A 59 14.66 -2.59 13.33
N ASP A 60 15.62 -1.81 13.83
CA ASP A 60 15.44 -1.06 15.07
C ASP A 60 14.42 0.07 14.86
N GLN A 61 13.18 -0.20 15.25
CA GLN A 61 12.08 0.76 15.15
C GLN A 61 12.25 1.99 16.04
N SER A 62 13.18 1.96 17.02
CA SER A 62 13.48 3.09 17.90
C SER A 62 14.54 4.03 17.32
N ASN A 63 15.33 3.55 16.35
CA ASN A 63 16.33 4.33 15.65
C ASN A 63 15.74 4.83 14.32
N LEU A 64 15.28 6.09 14.29
CA LEU A 64 14.64 6.68 13.11
C LEU A 64 15.56 6.76 11.89
N ASP A 65 16.86 6.97 12.10
CA ASP A 65 17.86 6.98 11.03
C ASP A 65 18.00 5.60 10.39
N GLU A 66 18.14 4.55 11.21
CA GLU A 66 18.17 3.18 10.73
C GLU A 66 16.86 2.83 10.02
N ARG A 67 15.70 3.17 10.60
CA ARG A 67 14.39 2.92 9.98
C ARG A 67 14.30 3.57 8.60
N GLY A 68 14.75 4.81 8.46
CA GLY A 68 14.79 5.51 7.16
C GLY A 68 15.71 4.82 6.14
N GLN A 69 16.87 4.34 6.59
CA GLN A 69 17.79 3.55 5.74
C GLN A 69 17.16 2.22 5.32
N GLN A 70 16.54 1.49 6.25
CA GLN A 70 15.90 0.20 5.99
C GLN A 70 14.73 0.34 5.02
N VAL A 71 13.89 1.38 5.18
CA VAL A 71 12.82 1.69 4.21
C VAL A 71 13.37 1.94 2.82
N SER A 72 14.52 2.61 2.71
CA SER A 72 15.20 2.84 1.44
C SER A 72 15.76 1.54 0.82
N LEU A 73 16.02 0.50 1.64
CA LEU A 73 16.50 -0.82 1.21
C LEU A 73 15.37 -1.81 0.91
N MET A 74 14.16 -1.62 1.43
CA MET A 74 13.00 -2.48 1.19
C MET A 74 12.78 -2.83 -0.29
N PRO A 75 12.97 -1.92 -1.27
CA PRO A 75 12.82 -2.29 -2.66
C PRO A 75 13.76 -3.42 -3.08
N SER A 76 15.03 -3.32 -2.70
CA SER A 76 16.04 -4.33 -3.00
C SER A 76 15.80 -5.62 -2.24
N ILE A 77 15.32 -5.55 -0.99
CA ILE A 77 15.00 -6.73 -0.17
C ILE A 77 13.90 -7.57 -0.84
N TYR A 78 12.76 -6.97 -1.19
CA TYR A 78 11.67 -7.72 -1.83
C TYR A 78 12.03 -8.19 -3.24
N SER A 79 12.73 -7.35 -4.01
CA SER A 79 13.19 -7.72 -5.36
C SER A 79 14.19 -8.88 -5.34
N SER A 80 15.05 -8.95 -4.31
CA SER A 80 16.08 -9.99 -4.20
C SER A 80 15.64 -11.21 -3.39
N ALA A 81 14.49 -11.15 -2.71
CA ALA A 81 13.98 -12.27 -1.93
C ALA A 81 13.76 -13.51 -2.82
N ALA A 82 14.16 -14.68 -2.31
CA ALA A 82 13.88 -15.96 -2.97
C ALA A 82 12.38 -16.30 -2.94
N LEU A 83 11.68 -15.86 -1.90
CA LEU A 83 10.25 -16.04 -1.70
C LEU A 83 9.74 -14.94 -0.76
N VAL A 84 8.58 -14.38 -1.06
CA VAL A 84 7.80 -13.52 -0.17
C VAL A 84 6.56 -14.30 0.29
N VAL A 85 6.44 -14.49 1.60
CA VAL A 85 5.31 -15.21 2.20
C VAL A 85 4.24 -14.20 2.63
N LEU A 86 3.13 -14.19 1.90
CA LEU A 86 1.94 -13.41 2.21
C LEU A 86 1.10 -14.19 3.23
N TRP A 87 1.20 -13.85 4.51
CA TRP A 87 0.42 -14.52 5.55
C TRP A 87 -0.90 -13.80 5.84
N LEU A 88 -2.01 -14.45 5.51
CA LEU A 88 -3.35 -13.92 5.75
C LEU A 88 -3.86 -14.17 7.17
N GLY A 89 -3.11 -14.91 8.00
CA GLY A 89 -3.47 -15.24 9.37
C GLY A 89 -3.76 -16.73 9.60
N PRO A 90 -4.23 -17.08 10.81
CA PRO A 90 -4.63 -18.45 11.13
C PRO A 90 -5.87 -18.88 10.33
N GLU A 91 -6.21 -20.16 10.43
CA GLU A 91 -7.44 -20.71 9.84
C GLU A 91 -8.68 -20.23 10.60
N TYR A 92 -9.63 -19.61 9.88
CA TYR A 92 -10.95 -19.22 10.37
C TYR A 92 -11.85 -18.85 9.19
N GLU A 93 -13.17 -18.76 9.41
CA GLU A 93 -14.17 -18.42 8.37
C GLU A 93 -14.09 -19.33 7.14
N SER A 94 -13.83 -20.63 7.37
CA SER A 94 -13.66 -21.63 6.32
C SER A 94 -12.58 -21.28 5.30
N SER A 95 -11.51 -20.59 5.74
CA SER A 95 -10.42 -20.17 4.86
C SER A 95 -9.75 -21.33 4.12
N ASP A 96 -9.75 -22.53 4.70
CA ASP A 96 -9.31 -23.77 4.04
C ASP A 96 -10.06 -24.03 2.72
N LEU A 97 -11.38 -23.85 2.70
CA LEU A 97 -12.20 -23.97 1.49
C LEU A 97 -11.78 -22.95 0.43
N ALA A 98 -11.49 -21.71 0.84
CA ALA A 98 -10.99 -20.68 -0.08
C ALA A 98 -9.62 -21.05 -0.66
N MET A 99 -8.68 -21.46 0.20
CA MET A 99 -7.33 -21.87 -0.21
C MET A 99 -7.35 -23.08 -1.15
N HIS A 100 -8.21 -24.06 -0.89
CA HIS A 100 -8.43 -25.19 -1.80
C HIS A 100 -9.05 -24.75 -3.14
N ALA A 101 -9.98 -23.79 -3.13
CA ALA A 101 -10.58 -23.28 -4.35
C ALA A 101 -9.56 -22.56 -5.25
N PHE A 102 -8.64 -21.77 -4.67
CA PHE A 102 -7.55 -21.16 -5.43
C PHE A 102 -6.61 -22.22 -6.00
N THR A 103 -6.18 -23.17 -5.17
CA THR A 103 -5.25 -24.24 -5.58
C THR A 103 -5.86 -25.13 -6.68
N ARG A 104 -7.14 -25.51 -6.56
CA ARG A 104 -7.83 -26.31 -7.58
C ARG A 104 -7.92 -25.60 -8.92
N ASN A 105 -8.02 -24.28 -8.91
CA ASN A 105 -8.10 -23.45 -10.10
C ASN A 105 -6.73 -22.88 -10.53
N SER A 106 -5.62 -23.32 -9.96
CA SER A 106 -4.29 -22.77 -10.30
C SER A 106 -3.87 -23.10 -11.74
N SER A 107 -4.32 -24.23 -12.27
CA SER A 107 -4.02 -24.69 -13.63
C SER A 107 -5.03 -24.19 -14.67
N THR A 108 -6.18 -23.67 -14.23
CA THR A 108 -7.19 -23.08 -15.11
C THR A 108 -6.99 -21.58 -15.13
N ILE A 109 -6.42 -21.04 -16.21
CA ILE A 109 -6.39 -19.60 -16.44
C ILE A 109 -7.84 -19.17 -16.69
N PRO A 110 -8.54 -18.54 -15.73
CA PRO A 110 -9.92 -18.18 -15.95
C PRO A 110 -9.91 -17.04 -16.97
N THR A 111 -10.58 -17.23 -18.09
CA THR A 111 -10.73 -16.20 -19.12
C THR A 111 -11.81 -15.20 -18.70
N GLN A 112 -11.90 -14.08 -19.41
CA GLN A 112 -12.91 -13.04 -19.16
C GLN A 112 -14.38 -13.55 -19.20
N SER A 113 -14.62 -14.72 -19.81
CA SER A 113 -15.94 -15.37 -19.90
C SER A 113 -16.23 -16.38 -18.78
N THR A 114 -15.33 -16.53 -17.79
CA THR A 114 -15.50 -17.56 -16.75
C THR A 114 -16.44 -17.11 -15.63
N HIS A 115 -17.60 -17.77 -15.52
CA HIS A 115 -18.60 -17.46 -14.50
C HIS A 115 -18.30 -18.13 -13.14
N SER A 116 -18.55 -17.40 -12.05
CA SER A 116 -18.39 -17.85 -10.65
C SER A 116 -19.05 -19.20 -10.35
N GLY A 117 -20.24 -19.46 -10.91
CA GLY A 117 -20.96 -20.72 -10.71
C GLY A 117 -20.25 -21.97 -11.27
N LYS A 118 -19.21 -21.80 -12.08
CA LYS A 118 -18.31 -22.89 -12.54
C LYS A 118 -16.99 -22.95 -11.76
N LEU A 119 -16.65 -21.89 -11.03
CA LEU A 119 -15.34 -21.72 -10.40
C LEU A 119 -15.29 -22.17 -8.95
N TRP A 120 -16.38 -21.95 -8.20
CA TRP A 120 -16.46 -22.35 -6.80
C TRP A 120 -17.66 -23.27 -6.52
N ARG A 121 -17.45 -24.22 -5.62
CA ARG A 121 -18.45 -25.14 -5.10
C ARG A 121 -19.31 -24.43 -4.05
N LYS A 122 -20.37 -25.10 -3.58
CA LYS A 122 -21.24 -24.58 -2.51
C LYS A 122 -20.39 -24.22 -1.27
N GLY A 123 -20.61 -23.04 -0.69
CA GLY A 123 -19.90 -22.52 0.48
C GLY A 123 -18.54 -21.85 0.20
N GLU A 124 -17.83 -22.24 -0.87
CA GLU A 124 -16.50 -21.68 -1.18
C GLU A 124 -16.56 -20.18 -1.53
N GLY A 125 -17.63 -19.70 -2.17
CA GLY A 125 -17.78 -18.28 -2.50
C GLY A 125 -17.79 -17.38 -1.25
N ALA A 126 -18.46 -17.81 -0.19
CA ALA A 126 -18.50 -17.07 1.08
C ALA A 126 -17.12 -17.07 1.75
N ALA A 127 -16.44 -18.22 1.77
CA ALA A 127 -15.07 -18.34 2.30
C ALA A 127 -14.06 -17.46 1.55
N ILE A 128 -14.12 -17.45 0.22
CA ILE A 128 -13.25 -16.61 -0.63
C ILE A 128 -13.49 -15.14 -0.34
N ARG A 129 -14.76 -14.72 -0.27
CA ARG A 129 -15.11 -13.35 0.09
C ARG A 129 -14.53 -12.97 1.45
N ALA A 130 -14.74 -13.79 2.48
CA ALA A 130 -14.24 -13.53 3.83
C ALA A 130 -12.70 -13.38 3.85
N LEU A 131 -11.99 -14.24 3.11
CA LEU A 131 -10.53 -14.15 2.96
C LEU A 131 -10.08 -12.84 2.29
N CYS A 132 -10.82 -12.38 1.27
CA CYS A 132 -10.55 -11.11 0.59
C CYS A 132 -11.00 -9.86 1.38
N GLU A 133 -11.80 -10.02 2.44
CA GLU A 133 -12.21 -8.95 3.36
C GLU A 133 -11.22 -8.74 4.52
N ARG A 134 -10.20 -9.60 4.64
CA ARG A 134 -9.19 -9.48 5.71
C ARG A 134 -8.44 -8.15 5.65
N ARG A 135 -8.12 -7.61 6.83
CA ARG A 135 -7.45 -6.31 7.00
C ARG A 135 -6.09 -6.21 6.30
N TYR A 136 -5.41 -7.34 6.08
CA TYR A 136 -4.14 -7.43 5.37
C TYR A 136 -4.14 -6.60 4.09
N TRP A 137 -5.18 -6.76 3.27
CA TRP A 137 -5.33 -6.13 1.96
C TRP A 137 -5.50 -4.62 1.98
N THR A 138 -5.71 -4.02 3.15
CA THR A 138 -5.87 -2.56 3.27
C THR A 138 -4.58 -1.86 3.65
N ARG A 139 -3.47 -2.59 3.85
CA ARG A 139 -2.20 -2.01 4.30
C ARG A 139 -1.42 -1.45 3.11
N LEU A 140 -0.81 -0.28 3.27
CA LEU A 140 -0.04 0.39 2.22
C LEU A 140 1.20 -0.40 1.81
N TRP A 141 1.98 -0.86 2.78
CA TRP A 141 3.24 -1.58 2.54
C TRP A 141 3.08 -2.88 1.75
N VAL A 142 1.88 -3.49 1.79
CA VAL A 142 1.53 -4.65 0.96
C VAL A 142 1.65 -4.34 -0.53
N LEU A 143 1.41 -3.10 -0.95
CA LEU A 143 1.55 -2.71 -2.34
C LEU A 143 3.01 -2.87 -2.82
N GLN A 144 3.98 -2.43 -2.03
CA GLN A 144 5.40 -2.58 -2.35
C GLN A 144 5.85 -4.04 -2.26
N GLU A 145 5.47 -4.74 -1.18
CA GLU A 145 5.77 -6.16 -0.95
C GLU A 145 5.39 -7.02 -2.16
N LEU A 146 4.18 -6.83 -2.69
CA LEU A 146 3.63 -7.67 -3.76
C LEU A 146 4.04 -7.20 -5.16
N THR A 147 4.25 -5.91 -5.37
CA THR A 147 4.72 -5.38 -6.66
C THR A 147 6.17 -5.81 -6.93
N LEU A 148 7.04 -5.73 -5.93
CA LEU A 148 8.48 -5.95 -6.10
C LEU A 148 8.92 -7.41 -6.02
N ALA A 149 8.11 -8.28 -5.41
CA ALA A 149 8.43 -9.69 -5.31
C ALA A 149 8.33 -10.45 -6.66
N ASP A 150 7.82 -9.81 -7.71
CA ASP A 150 7.78 -10.32 -9.10
C ASP A 150 7.43 -11.83 -9.21
N ASN A 151 6.18 -12.17 -8.87
CA ASN A 151 5.63 -13.53 -8.89
C ASN A 151 6.27 -14.55 -7.93
N LYS A 152 7.29 -14.18 -7.14
CA LYS A 152 7.88 -15.02 -6.08
C LYS A 152 7.07 -14.93 -4.78
N ILE A 153 5.74 -15.05 -4.89
CA ILE A 153 4.82 -14.81 -3.78
C ILE A 153 3.99 -16.06 -3.53
N GLU A 154 4.06 -16.54 -2.30
CA GLU A 154 3.20 -17.60 -1.80
C GLU A 154 2.24 -17.04 -0.76
N ILE A 155 0.95 -17.31 -0.95
CA ILE A 155 -0.09 -16.96 0.01
C ILE A 155 -0.23 -18.11 1.00
N MET A 156 -0.16 -17.79 2.28
CA MET A 156 -0.36 -18.72 3.39
C MET A 156 -1.55 -18.29 4.25
N CYS A 157 -2.43 -19.24 4.56
CA CYS A 157 -3.50 -19.06 5.53
C CYS A 157 -3.72 -20.35 6.30
N GLY A 158 -3.49 -20.32 7.62
CA GLY A 158 -3.37 -21.56 8.39
C GLY A 158 -2.30 -22.50 7.79
N ASP A 159 -2.58 -23.80 7.76
CA ASP A 159 -1.65 -24.78 7.20
C ASP A 159 -1.69 -24.88 5.67
N LYS A 160 -2.53 -24.08 4.98
CA LYS A 160 -2.70 -24.11 3.52
C LYS A 160 -1.89 -23.03 2.82
N GLN A 161 -1.46 -23.35 1.59
CA GLN A 161 -0.72 -22.46 0.71
C GLN A 161 -1.37 -22.41 -0.68
N THR A 162 -1.25 -21.27 -1.35
CA THR A 162 -1.56 -21.12 -2.78
C THR A 162 -0.62 -20.11 -3.41
N GLN A 163 -0.41 -20.19 -4.72
CA GLN A 163 0.39 -19.22 -5.45
C GLN A 163 -0.37 -17.90 -5.63
N TRP A 164 0.37 -16.79 -5.62
CA TRP A 164 -0.18 -15.46 -5.93
C TRP A 164 -0.86 -15.41 -7.30
N THR A 165 -0.28 -16.07 -8.30
CA THR A 165 -0.84 -16.17 -9.66
C THR A 165 -2.23 -16.83 -9.68
N ALA A 166 -2.44 -17.87 -8.87
CA ALA A 166 -3.74 -18.52 -8.76
C ALA A 166 -4.77 -17.58 -8.10
N PHE A 167 -4.37 -16.85 -7.07
CA PHE A 167 -5.23 -15.86 -6.41
C PHE A 167 -5.59 -14.69 -7.33
N THR A 168 -4.62 -14.12 -8.05
CA THR A 168 -4.88 -12.99 -8.96
C THR A 168 -5.73 -13.44 -10.14
N ALA A 169 -5.41 -14.58 -10.77
CA ALA A 169 -6.21 -15.13 -11.86
C ALA A 169 -7.68 -15.31 -11.43
N PHE A 170 -7.89 -15.85 -10.23
CA PHE A 170 -9.22 -16.03 -9.65
C PHE A 170 -9.92 -14.70 -9.40
N THR A 171 -9.32 -13.82 -8.60
CA THR A 171 -9.93 -12.54 -8.22
C THR A 171 -10.20 -11.65 -9.43
N LEU A 172 -9.34 -11.67 -10.45
CA LEU A 172 -9.46 -10.85 -11.66
C LEU A 172 -10.61 -11.24 -12.57
N HIS A 173 -10.81 -12.54 -12.77
CA HIS A 173 -11.64 -13.05 -13.85
C HIS A 173 -12.98 -13.63 -13.41
N VAL A 174 -13.21 -13.80 -12.10
CA VAL A 174 -14.52 -14.22 -11.58
C VAL A 174 -15.61 -13.20 -11.97
N ARG A 175 -16.62 -13.70 -12.69
CA ARG A 175 -17.83 -12.93 -13.05
C ARG A 175 -19.08 -13.46 -12.35
N PRO A 176 -20.10 -12.61 -12.13
CA PRO A 176 -21.39 -13.10 -11.66
C PRO A 176 -21.99 -14.10 -12.67
N PRO A 177 -22.85 -15.03 -12.21
CA PRO A 177 -23.59 -15.89 -13.12
C PRO A 177 -24.49 -15.03 -14.03
N PRO A 178 -24.79 -15.49 -15.27
CA PRO A 178 -25.57 -14.73 -16.25
C PRO A 178 -26.98 -14.39 -15.76
N PHE A 179 -27.53 -15.18 -14.84
CA PHE A 179 -28.82 -14.90 -14.21
C PHE A 179 -28.62 -14.30 -12.82
N ARG A 180 -29.16 -13.09 -12.58
CA ARG A 180 -29.15 -12.42 -11.26
C ARG A 180 -30.17 -13.06 -10.32
N ALA A 181 -30.01 -14.34 -10.01
CA ALA A 181 -30.72 -14.95 -8.90
C ALA A 181 -30.20 -14.34 -7.58
N ARG A 182 -31.10 -14.07 -6.62
CA ARG A 182 -30.72 -13.73 -5.24
C ARG A 182 -30.30 -15.01 -4.52
N ASN A 183 -29.13 -15.54 -4.86
CA ASN A 183 -28.54 -16.70 -4.22
C ASN A 183 -27.16 -16.36 -3.63
N GLU A 184 -26.69 -17.24 -2.74
CA GLU A 184 -25.43 -17.11 -2.02
C GLU A 184 -24.24 -16.86 -2.96
N THR A 185 -24.20 -17.55 -4.10
CA THR A 185 -23.17 -17.40 -5.15
C THR A 185 -23.09 -15.96 -5.68
N ASN A 186 -24.23 -15.34 -5.99
CA ASN A 186 -24.25 -13.97 -6.51
C ASN A 186 -23.85 -12.95 -5.45
N TYR A 187 -24.28 -13.15 -4.19
CA TYR A 187 -23.88 -12.31 -3.06
C TYR A 187 -22.38 -12.39 -2.77
N ALA A 188 -21.81 -13.59 -2.81
CA ALA A 188 -20.36 -13.79 -2.68
C ALA A 188 -19.59 -13.12 -3.83
N CYS A 189 -20.05 -13.24 -5.07
CA CYS A 189 -19.41 -12.61 -6.22
C CYS A 189 -19.43 -11.08 -6.15
N GLU A 190 -20.55 -10.50 -5.73
CA GLU A 190 -20.65 -9.05 -5.56
C GLU A 190 -19.78 -8.55 -4.39
N GLY A 191 -19.74 -9.29 -3.28
CA GLY A 191 -18.85 -8.99 -2.15
C GLY A 191 -17.37 -9.07 -2.55
N LEU A 192 -16.96 -10.12 -3.26
CA LEU A 192 -15.61 -10.27 -3.77
C LEU A 192 -15.21 -9.10 -4.69
N ARG A 193 -16.11 -8.66 -5.59
CA ARG A 193 -15.85 -7.52 -6.49
C ARG A 193 -15.55 -6.22 -5.76
N LYS A 194 -16.12 -6.03 -4.58
CA LYS A 194 -15.95 -4.84 -3.72
C LYS A 194 -14.93 -5.06 -2.61
N SER A 195 -14.34 -6.24 -2.53
CA SER A 195 -13.44 -6.60 -1.44
C SER A 195 -12.09 -5.88 -1.52
N PRO A 196 -11.46 -5.59 -0.37
CA PRO A 196 -10.09 -5.08 -0.30
C PRO A 196 -9.09 -5.94 -1.07
N GLY A 197 -9.17 -7.28 -1.00
CA GLY A 197 -8.26 -8.17 -1.73
C GLY A 197 -8.32 -7.98 -3.24
N LYS A 198 -9.53 -7.83 -3.80
CA LYS A 198 -9.72 -7.51 -5.22
C LYS A 198 -9.19 -6.12 -5.57
N ALA A 199 -9.43 -5.12 -4.72
CA ALA A 199 -8.93 -3.77 -4.91
C ALA A 199 -7.39 -3.73 -4.93
N MET A 200 -6.74 -4.44 -4.01
CA MET A 200 -5.28 -4.58 -3.97
C MET A 200 -4.74 -5.23 -5.24
N THR A 201 -5.36 -6.31 -5.74
CA THR A 201 -4.96 -6.92 -7.02
C THR A 201 -5.06 -5.94 -8.19
N ILE A 202 -6.12 -5.12 -8.26
CA ILE A 202 -6.26 -4.09 -9.30
C ILE A 202 -5.19 -3.01 -9.14
N GLN A 203 -4.94 -2.55 -7.92
CA GLN A 203 -3.94 -1.52 -7.63
C GLN A 203 -2.54 -1.97 -8.07
N ILE A 204 -2.15 -3.21 -7.79
CA ILE A 204 -0.87 -3.78 -8.22
C ILE A 204 -0.77 -3.80 -9.75
N LEU A 205 -1.82 -4.25 -10.46
CA LEU A 205 -1.81 -4.24 -11.93
C LEU A 205 -1.72 -2.84 -12.55
N GLN A 206 -2.22 -1.82 -11.85
CA GLN A 206 -2.16 -0.43 -12.28
C GLN A 206 -0.87 0.27 -11.84
N THR A 207 -0.10 -0.36 -10.96
CA THR A 207 1.18 0.17 -10.49
C THR A 207 2.22 -0.06 -11.58
N SER A 208 2.79 1.04 -12.06
CA SER A 208 3.84 1.01 -13.07
C SER A 208 5.11 1.60 -12.49
N ASN A 209 6.23 0.89 -12.72
CA ASN A 209 7.57 1.38 -12.43
C ASN A 209 7.99 2.57 -13.30
N ASP A 210 7.12 3.09 -14.18
CA ASP A 210 7.34 4.33 -14.95
C ASP A 210 6.46 5.49 -14.46
N ALA A 211 5.53 5.25 -13.51
CA ALA A 211 4.63 6.29 -13.02
C ALA A 211 5.34 7.23 -12.05
N LEU A 212 5.06 8.53 -12.18
CA LEU A 212 5.60 9.57 -11.30
C LEU A 212 5.13 9.36 -9.86
N LEU A 213 5.97 9.75 -8.89
CA LEU A 213 5.68 9.58 -7.47
C LEU A 213 4.34 10.21 -7.07
N TYR A 214 4.05 11.42 -7.57
CA TYR A 214 2.79 12.11 -7.29
C TYR A 214 1.57 11.25 -7.67
N ASP A 215 1.58 10.63 -8.85
CA ASP A 215 0.46 9.83 -9.33
C ASP A 215 0.30 8.55 -8.49
N GLN A 216 1.41 7.93 -8.09
CA GLN A 216 1.39 6.75 -7.22
C GLN A 216 0.88 7.06 -5.81
N ILE A 217 1.30 8.18 -5.21
CA ILE A 217 0.80 8.63 -3.90
C ILE A 217 -0.72 8.79 -3.97
N LEU A 218 -1.22 9.46 -5.01
CA LEU A 218 -2.65 9.69 -5.16
C LEU A 218 -3.42 8.38 -5.42
N ALA A 219 -2.86 7.43 -6.16
CA ALA A 219 -3.49 6.13 -6.39
C ALA A 219 -3.57 5.31 -5.09
N ALA A 220 -2.49 5.29 -4.31
CA ALA A 220 -2.39 4.53 -3.06
C ALA A 220 -3.00 5.21 -1.83
N ARG A 221 -3.52 6.44 -1.96
CA ARG A 221 -4.03 7.26 -0.82
C ARG A 221 -5.07 6.57 0.07
N HIS A 222 -5.81 5.61 -0.48
CA HIS A 222 -6.86 4.88 0.22
C HIS A 222 -6.33 3.73 1.12
N LEU A 223 -5.04 3.36 1.00
CA LEU A 223 -4.42 2.29 1.79
C LEU A 223 -3.93 2.79 3.15
N ASN A 224 -4.04 1.97 4.18
CA ASN A 224 -3.75 2.32 5.57
C ASN A 224 -2.26 2.18 5.91
N CYS A 225 -1.74 3.13 6.69
CA CYS A 225 -0.43 3.09 7.33
C CYS A 225 -0.54 3.62 8.76
N TRP A 226 0.48 3.35 9.60
CA TRP A 226 0.53 3.87 10.97
C TRP A 226 1.14 5.28 11.01
N ASP A 227 2.30 5.46 10.37
CA ASP A 227 2.90 6.78 10.21
C ASP A 227 2.32 7.45 8.96
N PRO A 228 1.77 8.68 9.06
CA PRO A 228 1.26 9.39 7.87
C PRO A 228 2.33 9.56 6.79
N ARG A 229 3.62 9.68 7.14
CA ARG A 229 4.72 9.82 6.15
C ARG A 229 4.85 8.59 5.25
N ASP A 230 4.43 7.42 5.73
CA ASP A 230 4.47 6.19 4.93
C ASP A 230 3.58 6.28 3.69
N LYS A 231 2.54 7.15 3.66
CA LYS A 231 1.75 7.43 2.44
C LYS A 231 2.62 7.82 1.24
N PHE A 232 3.78 8.39 1.52
CA PHE A 232 4.77 8.82 0.54
C PHE A 232 5.86 7.77 0.42
N TYR A 233 6.43 7.34 1.55
CA TYR A 233 7.56 6.40 1.56
C TYR A 233 7.22 4.99 1.07
N GLY A 234 6.01 4.50 1.34
CA GLY A 234 5.54 3.18 0.93
C GLY A 234 5.36 3.01 -0.58
N VAL A 235 5.36 4.10 -1.35
CA VAL A 235 5.31 4.07 -2.82
C VAL A 235 6.61 4.51 -3.49
N LEU A 236 7.59 5.06 -2.74
CA LEU A 236 8.88 5.48 -3.29
C LEU A 236 9.58 4.34 -4.05
N GLY A 237 9.55 3.14 -3.46
CA GLY A 237 10.23 1.96 -3.98
C GLY A 237 9.66 1.36 -5.26
N ILE A 238 8.46 1.77 -5.64
CA ILE A 238 7.71 1.28 -6.81
C ILE A 238 7.42 2.38 -7.82
N SER A 239 7.86 3.63 -7.54
CA SER A 239 7.69 4.78 -8.42
C SER A 239 8.81 4.86 -9.45
N GLY A 240 8.41 5.19 -10.68
CA GLY A 240 9.28 5.40 -11.82
C GLY A 240 9.77 6.82 -11.95
N GLY A 241 11.06 6.98 -12.10
CA GLY A 241 11.70 8.26 -12.32
C GLY A 241 13.16 8.21 -11.92
N THR A 242 13.90 9.28 -12.19
CA THR A 242 15.26 9.55 -11.71
C THR A 242 15.32 9.70 -10.18
N PHE A 243 14.80 8.70 -9.47
CA PHE A 243 14.52 8.71 -8.03
C PHE A 243 15.66 8.19 -7.17
N SER A 244 16.83 7.90 -7.74
CA SER A 244 17.94 7.28 -7.00
C SER A 244 18.61 8.21 -5.96
N GLY A 245 17.97 9.31 -5.51
CA GLY A 245 18.55 10.08 -4.40
C GLY A 245 17.82 11.30 -3.84
N ALA A 246 16.79 11.85 -4.48
CA ALA A 246 16.25 13.16 -4.06
C ALA A 246 15.40 13.13 -2.78
N ILE A 247 14.58 12.08 -2.59
CA ILE A 247 13.75 11.90 -1.39
C ILE A 247 14.11 10.57 -0.75
N ARG A 248 14.69 10.66 0.45
CA ARG A 248 14.95 9.51 1.33
C ARG A 248 13.91 9.50 2.44
N ALA A 249 13.62 8.31 2.97
CA ALA A 249 12.74 8.18 4.12
C ALA A 249 13.40 8.86 5.33
N ASP A 250 12.78 9.94 5.77
CA ASP A 250 13.16 10.75 6.92
C ASP A 250 11.93 10.83 7.84
N TYR A 251 12.01 10.22 9.01
CA TYR A 251 10.90 10.16 9.95
C TYR A 251 10.86 11.37 10.91
N ASP A 252 11.90 12.21 10.92
CA ASP A 252 11.95 13.45 11.69
C ASP A 252 11.39 14.65 10.92
N ILE A 253 11.25 14.55 9.60
CA ILE A 253 10.65 15.60 8.77
C ILE A 253 9.21 15.91 9.20
N SER A 254 8.82 17.19 9.15
CA SER A 254 7.42 17.59 9.32
C SER A 254 6.59 17.23 8.07
N LEU A 255 5.29 16.97 8.27
CA LEU A 255 4.39 16.63 7.16
C LEU A 255 4.32 17.74 6.10
N VAL A 256 4.24 19.01 6.53
CA VAL A 256 4.25 20.17 5.64
C VAL A 256 5.49 20.18 4.75
N ARG A 257 6.68 19.95 5.34
CA ARG A 257 7.95 19.96 4.60
C ARG A 257 8.06 18.75 3.67
N LEU A 258 7.51 17.60 4.05
CA LEU A 258 7.46 16.41 3.19
C LEU A 258 6.56 16.65 1.97
N VAL A 259 5.33 17.16 2.17
CA VAL A 259 4.43 17.54 1.06
C VAL A 259 5.11 18.53 0.14
N HIS A 260 5.77 19.53 0.71
CA HIS A 260 6.49 20.54 -0.05
C HIS A 260 7.60 19.94 -0.94
N LYS A 261 8.44 19.04 -0.41
CA LYS A 261 9.48 18.35 -1.21
C LYS A 261 8.89 17.63 -2.42
N VAL A 262 7.77 16.93 -2.22
CA VAL A 262 7.12 16.14 -3.27
C VAL A 262 6.44 17.05 -4.29
N LEU A 263 5.82 18.14 -3.83
CA LEU A 263 5.25 19.15 -4.70
C LEU A 263 6.34 19.79 -5.58
N GLN A 264 7.48 20.18 -5.01
CA GLN A 264 8.59 20.75 -5.79
C GLN A 264 9.06 19.81 -6.89
N GLN A 265 9.17 18.52 -6.58
CA GLN A 265 9.53 17.52 -7.57
C GLN A 265 8.47 17.36 -8.66
N GLU A 266 7.20 17.26 -8.29
CA GLU A 266 6.09 17.19 -9.23
C GLU A 266 6.06 18.40 -10.18
N LEU A 267 6.34 19.60 -9.66
CA LEU A 267 6.43 20.81 -10.48
C LEU A 267 7.67 20.82 -11.38
N ALA A 268 8.77 20.18 -10.97
CA ALA A 268 9.96 20.05 -11.81
C ALA A 268 9.76 19.04 -12.95
N GLU A 269 9.09 17.91 -12.68
CA GLU A 269 8.78 16.87 -13.66
C GLU A 269 7.65 17.30 -14.61
N ARG A 270 6.65 18.02 -14.09
CA ARG A 270 5.51 18.56 -14.85
C ARG A 270 5.34 20.05 -14.57
N PRO A 271 6.12 20.93 -15.25
CA PRO A 271 6.03 22.38 -15.05
C PRO A 271 4.61 22.91 -15.19
N PRO A 272 4.12 23.71 -14.23
CA PRO A 272 2.76 24.22 -14.25
C PRO A 272 2.62 25.32 -15.31
N THR A 273 1.45 25.40 -15.92
CA THR A 273 1.12 26.49 -16.86
C THR A 273 0.43 27.67 -16.18
N GLU A 274 -0.28 27.43 -15.08
CA GLU A 274 -1.06 28.42 -14.34
C GLU A 274 -0.90 28.24 -12.82
N LEU A 275 -1.13 29.30 -12.05
CA LEU A 275 -1.01 29.27 -10.59
C LEU A 275 -2.03 28.33 -9.94
N ASP A 276 -3.24 28.26 -10.49
CA ASP A 276 -4.32 27.38 -10.00
C ASP A 276 -3.92 25.90 -10.04
N GLU A 277 -3.08 25.52 -11.01
CA GLU A 277 -2.58 24.15 -11.12
C GLU A 277 -1.69 23.79 -9.92
N ILE A 278 -0.85 24.73 -9.48
CA ILE A 278 0.01 24.55 -8.31
C ILE A 278 -0.85 24.37 -7.05
N VAL A 279 -1.86 25.23 -6.87
CA VAL A 279 -2.78 25.17 -5.73
C VAL A 279 -3.54 23.83 -5.72
N GLN A 280 -4.04 23.39 -6.87
CA GLN A 280 -4.77 22.11 -6.97
C GLN A 280 -3.88 20.89 -6.69
N ARG A 281 -2.60 20.91 -7.12
CA ARG A 281 -1.66 19.83 -6.82
C ARG A 281 -1.26 19.83 -5.34
N ALA A 282 -1.02 21.01 -4.77
CA ALA A 282 -0.76 21.17 -3.33
C ALA A 282 -1.94 20.69 -2.48
N GLN A 283 -3.17 21.06 -2.83
CA GLN A 283 -4.39 20.62 -2.14
C GLN A 283 -4.50 19.09 -2.16
N ARG A 284 -4.32 18.45 -3.33
CA ARG A 284 -4.40 17.00 -3.46
C ARG A 284 -3.38 16.26 -2.59
N LEU A 285 -2.15 16.77 -2.48
CA LEU A 285 -1.15 16.19 -1.57
C LEU A 285 -1.45 16.47 -0.10
N GLY A 286 -1.95 17.68 0.20
CA GLY A 286 -2.41 18.06 1.54
C GLY A 286 -3.52 17.14 2.05
N ASP A 287 -4.49 16.83 1.20
CA ASP A 287 -5.61 15.92 1.51
C ASP A 287 -5.13 14.50 1.87
N VAL A 288 -3.99 14.04 1.33
CA VAL A 288 -3.43 12.70 1.65
C VAL A 288 -2.92 12.63 3.09
N LEU A 289 -2.37 13.72 3.61
CA LEU A 289 -1.76 13.79 4.95
C LEU A 289 -2.58 14.62 5.96
N ASP A 290 -3.76 15.10 5.57
CA ASP A 290 -4.58 16.03 6.35
C ASP A 290 -3.82 17.32 6.72
N VAL A 291 -3.06 17.86 5.75
CA VAL A 291 -2.30 19.11 5.89
C VAL A 291 -3.01 20.24 5.14
N PRO A 292 -3.32 21.38 5.78
CA PRO A 292 -3.93 22.51 5.11
C PRO A 292 -3.07 23.07 3.97
N VAL A 293 -3.68 23.35 2.82
CA VAL A 293 -2.99 23.91 1.65
C VAL A 293 -2.28 25.24 1.96
N GLY A 294 -2.84 26.06 2.85
CA GLY A 294 -2.23 27.32 3.27
C GLY A 294 -0.86 27.14 3.94
N ASP A 295 -0.69 26.07 4.72
CA ASP A 295 0.58 25.77 5.39
C ASP A 295 1.63 25.27 4.38
N ILE A 296 1.18 24.55 3.36
CA ILE A 296 2.04 24.07 2.26
C ILE A 296 2.51 25.24 1.39
N LEU A 297 1.62 26.17 1.06
CA LEU A 297 1.94 27.30 0.17
C LEU A 297 2.71 28.42 0.90
N SER A 298 2.54 28.57 2.21
CA SER A 298 3.25 29.59 3.00
C SER A 298 4.70 29.24 3.32
N THR A 299 5.09 27.97 3.15
CA THR A 299 6.45 27.47 3.42
C THR A 299 7.37 27.50 2.20
N ALA A 300 6.89 27.99 1.05
CA ALA A 300 7.49 27.69 -0.26
C ALA A 300 8.06 28.91 -1.00
N GLU A 301 9.31 28.81 -1.46
CA GLU A 301 9.78 29.48 -2.68
C GLU A 301 9.42 28.56 -3.86
N LEU A 302 8.28 28.82 -4.51
CA LEU A 302 7.82 28.01 -5.64
C LEU A 302 8.45 28.50 -6.94
N PRO A 303 8.87 27.60 -7.84
CA PRO A 303 9.38 28.01 -9.15
C PRO A 303 8.26 28.75 -9.93
N PRO A 304 8.58 29.85 -10.62
CA PRO A 304 7.60 30.57 -11.41
C PRO A 304 7.02 29.67 -12.50
N PRO A 305 5.71 29.79 -12.80
CA PRO A 305 5.09 29.03 -13.88
C PRO A 305 5.79 29.33 -15.22
N VAL A 306 5.90 28.32 -16.08
CA VAL A 306 6.50 28.48 -17.41
C VAL A 306 5.46 29.18 -18.28
N MET A 307 5.40 30.50 -18.16
CA MET A 307 4.45 31.32 -18.91
C MET A 307 4.74 31.21 -20.40
N LYS A 308 3.89 30.51 -21.15
CA LYS A 308 3.83 30.66 -22.62
C LYS A 308 3.25 32.05 -22.87
N GLY A 309 4.16 32.97 -23.13
CA GLY A 309 4.00 34.38 -22.80
C GLY A 309 2.68 35.00 -23.18
N HIS A 310 1.80 35.18 -22.20
CA HIS A 310 0.79 36.23 -22.07
C HIS A 310 0.77 36.58 -20.58
N ALA A 311 0.86 37.87 -20.25
CA ALA A 311 0.81 38.36 -18.86
C ALA A 311 -0.50 37.89 -18.19
N LEU A 312 -0.40 37.33 -16.98
CA LEU A 312 -1.55 36.83 -16.23
C LEU A 312 -2.32 38.00 -15.62
N ASN A 313 -3.56 38.21 -16.08
CA ASN A 313 -4.54 39.04 -15.42
C ASN A 313 -5.59 38.13 -14.78
N HIS A 314 -5.69 38.13 -13.45
CA HIS A 314 -6.73 37.38 -12.74
C HIS A 314 -8.09 38.05 -13.02
N LYS A 315 -8.91 37.45 -13.89
CA LYS A 315 -10.16 38.04 -14.43
C LYS A 315 -11.19 38.48 -13.38
N GLN A 316 -11.09 38.02 -12.14
CA GLN A 316 -12.01 38.39 -11.05
C GLN A 316 -11.46 39.42 -10.05
N THR A 317 -10.14 39.63 -9.97
CA THR A 317 -9.56 40.50 -8.93
C THR A 317 -8.72 41.65 -9.48
N GLY A 318 -8.33 41.60 -10.77
CA GLY A 318 -7.52 42.67 -11.39
C GLY A 318 -6.12 42.83 -10.79
N ILE A 319 -5.65 41.85 -10.03
CA ILE A 319 -4.32 41.89 -9.39
C ILE A 319 -3.27 41.41 -10.39
N ASP A 320 -2.34 42.31 -10.71
CA ASP A 320 -1.12 42.02 -11.46
C ASP A 320 -0.16 41.22 -10.56
N LEU A 321 0.04 39.94 -10.88
CA LEU A 321 0.80 38.98 -10.07
C LEU A 321 2.32 39.14 -10.17
N LEU A 322 2.84 40.16 -10.87
CA LEU A 322 4.21 40.64 -10.64
C LEU A 322 4.46 41.05 -9.17
N TRP A 323 3.40 41.28 -8.38
CA TRP A 323 3.49 41.58 -6.94
C TRP A 323 3.71 40.37 -6.03
N ALA A 324 3.38 39.14 -6.43
CA ALA A 324 3.44 37.98 -5.54
C ALA A 324 4.86 37.38 -5.37
N PHE A 325 5.82 37.76 -6.21
CA PHE A 325 7.22 37.32 -6.12
C PHE A 325 8.10 38.18 -5.18
N ARG A 326 7.52 39.14 -4.44
CA ARG A 326 8.24 39.97 -3.45
C ARG A 326 7.78 39.69 -2.02
N LEU A 327 8.00 38.51 -1.47
CA LEU A 327 7.91 38.30 -0.02
C LEU A 327 8.93 37.28 0.49
N LYS A 328 10.20 37.71 0.55
CA LYS A 328 11.11 37.66 1.72
C LYS A 328 12.53 38.07 1.28
N LEU A 329 12.84 39.35 1.47
CA LEU A 329 14.11 39.75 2.09
C LEU A 329 13.80 39.99 3.57
#